data_AF-A0AAU5VQW2-F1
#
_entry.id   AF-A0AAU5VQW2-F1
#
_cell.length_a   1.000
_cell.length_b   1.000
_cell.length_c   1.000
_cell.angle_alpha   90.00
_cell.angle_beta   90.00
_cell.angle_gamma   90.00
#
_symmetry.space_group_name_H-M   'P 1'
#
loop_
_entity.id
_entity.type
_entity.pdbx_description
1 polymer ?
#
loop_
_entity_poly.entity_id
_entity_poly.type
_entity_poly.pdbx_seq_one_letter_code
_entity_poly.pdbx_strand_id
1 'polypeptide(L)'
;MGAGDNRWPAVHREDAATLFRLTAEQATAGTVLHGVAEEGVAFRDIAEGIATVLGVPTRSLDADAASGHFGGFARLTGRDFPASSTLTRERFGWAPSGPGLLAELAAGDHPS
;
A
#
# COMPACT_ATOMS: atom_id res chain seq x y z
N MET A 1 -9.15 -5.58 -10.65
CA MET A 1 -10.38 -6.22 -11.17
C MET A 1 -11.30 -5.15 -11.73
N GLY A 2 -12.03 -5.43 -12.80
CA GLY A 2 -12.83 -4.38 -13.46
C GLY A 2 -11.95 -3.19 -13.89
N ALA A 3 -12.37 -1.96 -13.60
CA ALA A 3 -11.62 -0.74 -13.92
C ALA A 3 -10.35 -0.52 -13.07
N GLY A 4 -10.23 -1.19 -11.92
CA GLY A 4 -9.05 -1.11 -11.06
C GLY A 4 -8.88 0.24 -10.33
N ASP A 5 -9.94 1.02 -10.22
CA ASP A 5 -10.00 2.28 -9.45
C ASP A 5 -10.03 2.07 -7.93
N ASN A 6 -10.10 0.82 -7.47
CA ASN A 6 -10.07 0.53 -6.04
C ASN A 6 -8.71 0.94 -5.45
N ARG A 7 -8.76 1.62 -4.30
CA ARG A 7 -7.59 2.23 -3.69
C ARG A 7 -6.90 1.29 -2.73
N TRP A 8 -5.58 1.33 -2.76
CA TRP A 8 -4.70 0.59 -1.89
C TRP A 8 -3.84 1.57 -1.08
N PRO A 9 -3.88 1.52 0.26
CA PRO A 9 -3.05 2.37 1.09
C PRO A 9 -1.63 1.81 1.12
N ALA A 10 -0.63 2.70 1.09
CA ALA A 10 0.78 2.32 1.07
C ALA A 10 1.62 3.15 2.05
N VAL A 11 2.76 2.59 2.44
CA VAL A 11 3.77 3.24 3.28
C VAL A 11 5.13 2.68 2.93
N HIS A 12 6.14 3.54 2.85
CA HIS A 12 7.52 3.10 2.66
C HIS A 12 8.02 2.35 3.91
N ARG A 13 8.82 1.30 3.72
CA ARG A 13 9.28 0.42 4.81
C ARG A 13 10.01 1.15 5.93
N GLU A 14 10.82 2.17 5.60
CA GLU A 14 11.57 2.95 6.60
C GLU A 14 10.67 3.92 7.38
N ASP A 15 9.63 4.45 6.73
CA ASP A 15 8.62 5.27 7.42
C ASP A 15 7.81 4.41 8.40
N ALA A 16 7.46 3.18 8.00
CA ALA A 16 6.81 2.21 8.88
C ALA A 16 7.71 1.82 10.07
N ALA A 17 9.01 1.63 9.85
CA ALA A 17 9.97 1.36 10.92
C ALA A 17 10.09 2.55 11.90
N THR A 18 10.09 3.78 11.37
CA THR A 18 10.09 5.00 12.19
C THR A 18 8.83 5.08 13.05
N LEU A 19 7.66 4.80 12.48
CA LEU A 19 6.40 4.75 13.23
C LEU A 19 6.43 3.67 14.30
N PHE A 20 6.93 2.47 13.98
CA PHE A 20 7.07 1.39 14.96
C PHE A 20 7.90 1.84 16.16
N ARG A 21 9.06 2.47 15.92
CA ARG A 21 9.91 3.03 17.00
C ARG A 21 9.16 4.07 17.84
N LEU A 22 8.52 5.06 17.21
CA LEU A 22 7.77 6.11 17.91
C LEU A 22 6.65 5.52 18.78
N THR A 23 5.95 4.52 18.27
CA THR A 23 4.85 3.88 18.99
C THR A 23 5.36 3.04 20.17
N ALA A 24 6.47 2.32 20.01
CA ALA A 24 7.09 1.59 21.12
C ALA A 24 7.55 2.53 22.25
N GLU A 25 8.00 3.74 21.92
CA GLU A 25 8.48 4.73 22.88
C GLU A 25 7.35 5.48 23.59
N GLN A 26 6.23 5.74 22.91
CA GLN A 26 5.24 6.74 23.35
C GLN A 26 3.81 6.20 23.52
N ALA A 27 3.49 5.04 22.93
CA ALA A 27 2.12 4.54 22.94
C ALA A 27 1.76 3.89 24.27
N THR A 28 0.51 4.08 24.67
CA THR A 28 -0.11 3.29 25.73
C THR A 28 -0.57 1.94 25.16
N ALA A 29 -0.56 0.91 26.00
CA ALA A 29 -1.10 -0.40 25.65
C ALA A 29 -2.53 -0.29 25.10
N GLY A 30 -2.82 -1.01 24.03
CA GLY A 30 -4.10 -0.95 23.33
C GLY A 30 -4.24 0.19 22.31
N THR A 31 -3.18 0.96 22.05
CA THR A 31 -3.20 1.96 20.97
C THR A 31 -3.34 1.31 19.59
N VAL A 32 -4.32 1.78 18.82
CA VAL A 32 -4.51 1.45 17.40
C VAL A 32 -4.09 2.64 16.55
N LEU A 33 -3.47 2.38 15.40
CA LEU A 33 -2.92 3.39 14.50
C LEU A 33 -3.00 2.96 13.04
N HIS A 34 -2.97 3.94 12.13
CA HIS A 34 -2.88 3.71 10.70
C HIS A 34 -1.51 4.16 10.20
N GLY A 35 -0.63 3.19 9.92
CA GLY A 35 0.69 3.44 9.33
C GLY A 35 0.59 3.58 7.81
N VAL A 36 -0.06 4.63 7.34
CA VAL A 36 -0.31 4.87 5.91
C VAL A 36 0.28 6.20 5.48
N ALA A 37 1.17 6.21 4.50
CA ALA A 37 1.72 7.44 3.93
C ALA A 37 0.90 7.91 2.72
N GLU A 38 0.46 6.97 1.89
CA GLU A 38 -0.38 7.18 0.72
C GLU A 38 -1.76 6.58 0.96
N GLU A 39 -2.80 7.40 1.01
CA GLU A 39 -4.13 6.96 1.46
C GLU A 39 -4.88 6.09 0.45
N GLY A 40 -4.39 6.01 -0.80
CA GLY A 40 -5.09 5.25 -1.84
C GLY A 40 -4.50 5.33 -3.24
N VAL A 41 -3.43 4.58 -3.48
CA VAL A 41 -2.91 4.34 -4.83
C VAL A 41 -3.89 3.44 -5.59
N ALA A 42 -4.24 3.78 -6.83
CA ALA A 42 -5.17 2.95 -7.59
C ALA A 42 -4.54 1.58 -7.89
N PHE A 43 -5.29 0.50 -7.70
CA PHE A 43 -4.77 -0.86 -7.86
C PHE A 43 -4.31 -1.15 -9.30
N ARG A 44 -4.93 -0.50 -10.30
CA ARG A 44 -4.46 -0.59 -11.70
C ARG A 44 -3.06 0.00 -11.87
N ASP A 45 -2.78 1.15 -11.24
CA ASP A 45 -1.51 1.85 -11.41
C ASP A 45 -0.38 1.02 -10.77
N ILE A 46 -0.67 0.32 -9.67
CA ILE A 46 0.26 -0.64 -9.05
C ILE A 46 0.56 -1.79 -10.02
N ALA A 47 -0.48 -2.39 -10.61
CA ALA A 47 -0.32 -3.50 -11.54
C ALA A 47 0.47 -3.07 -12.79
N GLU A 48 0.21 -1.88 -13.32
CA GLU A 48 0.92 -1.29 -14.46
C GLU A 48 2.36 -0.93 -14.12
N GLY A 49 2.62 -0.40 -12.93
CA GLY A 49 3.97 -0.12 -12.43
C GLY A 49 4.82 -1.39 -12.36
N ILE A 50 4.29 -2.46 -11.76
CA ILE A 50 4.95 -3.77 -11.71
C ILE A 50 5.20 -4.32 -13.12
N ALA A 51 4.17 -4.29 -13.97
CA ALA A 51 4.24 -4.82 -15.32
C ALA A 51 5.28 -4.08 -16.19
N THR A 52 5.40 -2.77 -16.01
CA THR A 52 6.42 -1.94 -16.68
C THR A 52 7.83 -2.37 -16.28
N VAL A 53 8.09 -2.54 -14.98
CA VAL A 53 9.40 -2.99 -14.46
C VAL A 53 9.75 -4.38 -14.97
N LEU A 54 8.77 -5.28 -15.05
CA LEU A 54 8.97 -6.66 -15.50
C LEU A 54 8.93 -6.83 -17.03
N GLY A 55 8.53 -5.81 -17.78
CA GLY A 55 8.38 -5.89 -19.24
C GLY A 55 7.26 -6.84 -19.69
N VAL A 56 6.18 -6.97 -18.93
CA VAL A 56 5.05 -7.88 -19.21
C VAL A 56 3.74 -7.10 -19.41
N PRO A 57 2.74 -7.63 -20.12
CA PRO A 57 1.45 -6.96 -20.25
C PRO A 57 0.59 -7.09 -18.99
N THR A 58 -0.26 -6.09 -18.73
CA THR A 58 -1.35 -6.18 -17.76
C THR A 58 -2.64 -6.71 -18.42
N ARG A 59 -3.52 -7.31 -17.62
CA ARG A 59 -4.88 -7.66 -18.04
C ARG A 59 -5.87 -7.44 -16.90
N SER A 60 -7.09 -7.00 -17.22
CA SER A 60 -8.17 -6.99 -16.24
C SER A 60 -8.71 -8.40 -16.02
N LEU A 61 -9.19 -8.64 -14.81
CA LEU A 61 -9.80 -9.89 -14.37
C LEU A 61 -11.21 -9.62 -13.86
N ASP A 62 -12.15 -10.49 -14.21
CA ASP A 62 -13.43 -10.61 -13.52
C ASP A 62 -13.25 -11.36 -12.18
N ALA A 63 -14.32 -11.42 -11.39
CA ALA A 63 -14.28 -11.98 -10.03
C ALA A 63 -13.95 -13.49 -10.02
N ASP A 64 -14.44 -14.24 -11.02
CA ASP A 64 -14.23 -15.68 -11.12
C ASP A 64 -12.77 -15.98 -11.50
N ALA A 65 -12.25 -15.29 -12.51
CA ALA A 65 -10.86 -15.39 -12.93
C ALA A 65 -9.87 -14.91 -11.85
N ALA A 66 -10.23 -13.88 -11.09
CA ALA A 66 -9.38 -13.39 -10.00
C ALA A 66 -9.23 -14.41 -8.87
N SER A 67 -10.29 -15.16 -8.56
CA SER A 67 -10.22 -16.22 -7.54
C SER A 67 -9.25 -17.34 -7.96
N GLY A 68 -9.25 -17.74 -9.23
CA GLY A 68 -8.27 -18.69 -9.76
C GLY A 68 -6.84 -18.14 -9.82
N HIS A 69 -6.68 -16.83 -10.05
CA HIS A 69 -5.36 -16.20 -10.20
C HIS A 69 -4.70 -15.84 -8.87
N PHE A 70 -5.45 -15.24 -7.94
CA PHE A 70 -4.95 -14.73 -6.66
C PHE A 70 -5.29 -15.63 -5.47
N GLY A 71 -6.06 -16.70 -5.68
CA GLY A 71 -6.51 -17.58 -4.59
C GLY A 71 -7.25 -16.80 -3.49
N GLY A 72 -6.87 -17.02 -2.23
CA GLY A 72 -7.46 -16.32 -1.08
C GLY A 72 -7.28 -14.79 -1.12
N PHE A 73 -6.25 -14.28 -1.81
CA PHE A 73 -5.99 -12.84 -1.92
C PHE A 73 -6.99 -12.13 -2.85
N ALA A 74 -7.69 -12.86 -3.73
CA ALA A 74 -8.68 -12.30 -4.66
C ALA A 74 -9.72 -11.43 -3.94
N ARG A 75 -10.11 -11.81 -2.71
CA ARG A 75 -11.07 -11.07 -1.86
C ARG A 75 -10.61 -9.65 -1.50
N LEU A 76 -9.30 -9.39 -1.51
CA LEU A 76 -8.72 -8.07 -1.23
C LEU A 76 -8.54 -7.26 -2.52
N THR A 77 -8.17 -7.90 -3.64
CA THR A 77 -7.81 -7.22 -4.90
C THR A 77 -8.90 -6.34 -5.54
N GLY A 78 -10.16 -6.50 -5.13
CA GLY A 78 -11.29 -5.71 -5.65
C GLY A 78 -11.95 -4.80 -4.63
N ARG A 79 -11.43 -4.79 -3.41
CA ARG A 79 -11.96 -3.92 -2.36
C ARG A 79 -11.24 -2.59 -2.40
N ASP A 80 -11.98 -1.55 -2.06
CA ASP A 80 -11.49 -0.20 -1.87
C ASP A 80 -11.09 -0.02 -0.40
N PHE A 81 -9.83 0.33 -0.14
CA PHE A 81 -9.26 0.44 1.21
C PHE A 81 -8.69 1.84 1.51
N PRO A 82 -9.48 2.93 1.38
CA PRO A 82 -8.99 4.24 1.78
C PRO A 82 -8.69 4.25 3.28
N ALA A 83 -7.49 4.70 3.65
CA ALA A 83 -7.09 4.81 5.04
C ALA A 83 -6.29 6.09 5.25
N SER A 84 -6.70 6.90 6.23
CA SER A 84 -5.97 8.11 6.62
C SER A 84 -5.10 7.86 7.84
N SER A 85 -3.92 8.48 7.85
CA SER A 85 -3.00 8.49 8.99
C SER A 85 -3.01 9.79 9.78
N THR A 86 -3.93 10.72 9.51
CA THR A 86 -4.01 12.05 10.17
C THR A 86 -3.83 11.96 11.69
N LEU A 87 -4.65 11.15 12.38
CA LEU A 87 -4.55 10.98 13.84
C LEU A 87 -3.22 10.36 14.30
N THR A 88 -2.63 9.48 13.49
CA THR A 88 -1.34 8.84 13.80
C THR A 88 -0.21 9.88 13.70
N ARG A 89 -0.25 10.73 12.66
CA ARG A 89 0.71 11.82 12.47
C ARG A 89 0.62 12.86 13.58
N GLU A 90 -0.59 13.29 13.91
CA GLU A 90 -0.84 14.25 15.00
C GLU A 90 -0.37 13.71 16.36
N ARG A 91 -0.67 12.44 16.67
CA ARG A 91 -0.37 11.86 17.98
C ARG A 91 1.13 11.60 18.19
N PHE A 92 1.84 11.15 17.16
CA PHE A 92 3.23 10.69 17.29
C PHE A 92 4.25 11.63 16.64
N GLY A 93 3.80 12.73 16.04
CA GLY A 93 4.67 13.59 15.22
C GLY A 93 5.27 12.86 14.03
N TRP A 94 4.62 11.77 13.58
CA TRP A 94 5.13 10.94 12.49
C TRP A 94 4.98 11.65 11.15
N ALA A 95 6.09 11.86 10.45
CA ALA A 95 6.13 12.51 9.14
C ALA A 95 6.84 11.59 8.14
N PRO A 96 6.08 10.74 7.41
CA PRO A 96 6.60 9.93 6.31
C PRO A 96 7.33 10.78 5.28
N SER A 97 8.48 10.29 4.81
CA SER A 97 9.34 11.00 3.85
C SER A 97 9.91 10.10 2.75
N GLY A 98 9.66 8.79 2.83
CA GLY A 98 10.05 7.85 1.79
C GLY A 98 9.31 8.09 0.47
N PRO A 99 9.83 7.51 -0.64
CA PRO A 99 9.15 7.58 -1.92
C PRO A 99 7.77 6.92 -1.84
N GLY A 100 6.83 7.43 -2.65
CA GLY A 100 5.56 6.74 -2.85
C GLY A 100 5.75 5.43 -3.61
N LEU A 101 4.79 4.51 -3.49
CA LEU A 101 4.86 3.14 -4.01
C LEU A 101 5.24 3.08 -5.50
N LEU A 102 4.60 3.91 -6.33
CA LEU A 102 4.87 3.92 -7.78
C LEU A 102 6.26 4.46 -8.11
N ALA A 103 6.74 5.44 -7.35
CA ALA A 103 8.08 5.98 -7.51
C ALA A 103 9.15 4.96 -7.07
N GLU A 104 8.89 4.22 -5.98
CA GLU A 104 9.75 3.13 -5.51
C GLU A 104 9.84 2.00 -6.55
N LEU A 105 8.70 1.56 -7.08
CA LEU A 105 8.63 0.55 -8.16
C LEU A 105 9.45 0.98 -9.37
N ALA A 106 9.32 2.23 -9.81
CA ALA A 106 10.05 2.75 -10.96
C ALA A 106 11.57 2.85 -10.72
N ALA A 107 12.00 3.11 -9.49
CA ALA A 107 13.41 3.16 -9.12
C ALA A 107 14.07 1.77 -9.06
N GLY A 108 13.27 0.70 -8.86
CA GLY A 108 13.76 -0.67 -8.71
C GLY A 108 14.53 -0.91 -7.40
N ASP A 109 14.39 -0.01 -6.43
CA ASP A 109 15.18 0.01 -5.18
C ASP A 109 14.55 -0.86 -4.07
N HIS A 110 14.08 -2.05 -4.46
CA HIS A 110 13.51 -3.02 -3.53
C HIS A 110 14.59 -4.02 -3.07
N PRO A 111 14.63 -4.39 -1.78
CA PRO A 111 15.61 -5.35 -1.28
C PRO A 111 15.47 -6.69 -2.03
N SER A 112 16.58 -7.15 -2.63
CA SER A 112 16.72 -8.44 -3.29
C SER A 112 16.64 -9.62 -2.33
#